data_AF-A0A1I7MWQ2-F1
#
_entry.id   AF-A0A1I7MWQ2-F1
#
_cell.length_a   1.000
_cell.length_b   1.000
_cell.length_c   1.000
_cell.angle_alpha   90.00
_cell.angle_beta   90.00
_cell.angle_gamma   90.00
#
_symmetry.space_group_name_H-M   'P 1'
#
loop_
_entity.id
_entity.type
_entity.pdbx_description
1 polymer ?
#
loop_
_entity_poly.entity_id
_entity_poly.type
_entity_poly.pdbx_seq_one_letter_code
_entity_poly.pdbx_strand_id
1 'polypeptide(L)'
;MYEVFDSYLNRDTWHAREEAEDEAFFTALGQVLANPGFDPDAMGDYMRQAKGLTGNSQDQLAGVINDRARDARAVLLFRRFNAGL
;
A
#
# COMPACT_ATOMS: atom_id res chain seq x y z
N MET A 1 -10.06 0.11 -8.20
CA MET A 1 -9.88 -0.34 -6.79
C MET A 1 -8.59 0.21 -6.21
N TYR A 2 -7.43 -0.17 -6.74
CA TYR A 2 -6.14 0.34 -6.27
C TYR A 2 -5.88 1.81 -6.68
N GLU A 3 -6.66 2.38 -7.59
CA GLU A 3 -6.61 3.81 -7.97
C GLU A 3 -6.82 4.76 -6.78
N VAL A 4 -7.40 4.30 -5.66
CA VAL A 4 -7.48 5.13 -4.43
C VAL A 4 -6.09 5.53 -3.91
N PHE A 5 -5.05 4.74 -4.21
CA PHE A 5 -3.68 5.03 -3.85
C PHE A 5 -3.04 6.09 -4.75
N ASP A 6 -3.65 6.49 -5.87
CA ASP A 6 -3.08 7.49 -6.78
C ASP A 6 -2.90 8.83 -6.08
N SER A 7 -3.81 9.19 -5.18
CA SER A 7 -3.70 10.41 -4.37
C SER A 7 -2.47 10.42 -3.46
N TYR A 8 -2.13 9.27 -2.88
CA TYR A 8 -0.92 9.07 -2.09
C TYR A 8 0.32 9.03 -2.98
N LEU A 9 0.28 8.26 -4.07
CA LEU A 9 1.39 8.09 -4.98
C LEU A 9 1.74 9.39 -5.71
N ASN A 10 0.79 10.26 -6.05
CA ASN A 10 1.08 11.51 -6.76
C ASN A 10 1.87 12.54 -5.94
N ARG A 11 2.08 12.31 -4.64
CA ARG A 11 2.94 13.14 -3.79
C ARG A 11 4.40 12.87 -4.10
N ASP A 12 5.24 13.89 -4.17
CA ASP A 12 6.69 13.71 -4.38
C ASP A 12 7.34 12.95 -3.22
N THR A 13 6.84 13.17 -2.01
CA THR A 13 7.32 12.58 -0.76
C THR A 13 6.71 11.21 -0.46
N TRP A 14 5.98 10.57 -1.37
CA TRP A 14 5.29 9.29 -1.11
C TRP A 14 6.19 8.22 -0.47
N HIS A 15 7.47 8.24 -0.80
CA HIS A 15 8.48 7.29 -0.33
C HIS A 15 9.06 7.64 1.05
N ALA A 16 8.79 8.84 1.57
CA ALA A 16 9.15 9.22 2.93
C ALA A 16 8.27 8.45 3.93
N ARG A 17 8.88 8.03 5.05
CA ARG A 17 8.21 7.38 6.18
C ARG A 17 7.95 8.41 7.28
N GLU A 18 7.38 9.54 6.87
CA GLU A 18 6.92 10.60 7.77
C GLU A 18 5.44 10.43 8.06
N GLU A 19 4.96 11.10 9.12
CA GLU A 19 3.59 10.94 9.63
C GLU A 19 2.52 11.25 8.57
N ALA A 20 2.73 12.30 7.76
CA ALA A 20 1.78 12.71 6.73
C ALA A 20 1.64 11.68 5.59
N GLU A 21 2.71 10.98 5.25
CA GLU A 21 2.76 9.94 4.23
C GLU A 21 2.13 8.65 4.73
N ASP A 22 2.38 8.31 6.00
CA ASP A 22 1.71 7.21 6.67
C ASP A 22 0.20 7.46 6.75
N GLU A 23 -0.23 8.65 7.17
CA GLU A 23 -1.64 9.03 7.22
C GLU A 23 -2.30 8.95 5.84
N ALA A 24 -1.64 9.50 4.80
CA ALA A 24 -2.15 9.45 3.43
C ALA A 24 -2.29 7.99 2.93
N PHE A 25 -1.29 7.15 3.19
CA PHE A 25 -1.33 5.73 2.83
C PHE A 25 -2.45 4.99 3.56
N PHE A 26 -2.56 5.13 4.88
CA PHE A 26 -3.57 4.44 5.68
C PHE A 26 -4.99 4.93 5.39
N THR A 27 -5.15 6.21 5.04
CA THR A 27 -6.42 6.75 4.56
C THR A 27 -6.86 6.10 3.26
N ALA A 28 -5.96 5.93 2.29
CA ALA A 28 -6.26 5.20 1.05
C ALA A 28 -6.53 3.71 1.31
N LEU A 29 -5.73 3.07 2.16
CA LEU A 29 -5.88 1.66 2.54
C LEU A 29 -7.25 1.39 3.18
N GLY A 30 -7.72 2.29 4.05
CA GLY A 30 -9.04 2.21 4.68
C GLY A 30 -10.21 2.04 3.70
N GLN A 31 -10.09 2.61 2.49
CA GLN A 31 -11.13 2.55 1.46
C GLN A 31 -11.23 1.18 0.78
N VAL A 32 -10.15 0.40 0.76
CA VAL A 32 -10.09 -0.91 0.08
C VAL A 32 -10.11 -2.09 1.04
N LEU A 33 -9.77 -1.90 2.31
CA LEU A 33 -9.67 -2.98 3.30
C LEU A 33 -10.97 -3.78 3.49
N ALA A 34 -12.14 -3.19 3.22
CA ALA A 34 -13.44 -3.87 3.34
C ALA A 34 -13.82 -4.68 2.10
N ASN A 35 -13.07 -4.53 1.00
CA ASN A 35 -13.32 -5.28 -0.21
C ASN A 35 -12.78 -6.72 -0.05
N PRO A 36 -13.60 -7.77 -0.22
CA PRO A 36 -13.14 -9.16 -0.08
C PRO A 36 -12.10 -9.57 -1.13
N GLY A 37 -12.04 -8.87 -2.27
CA GLY A 37 -11.03 -9.06 -3.31
C GLY A 37 -9.74 -8.27 -3.08
N PHE A 38 -9.60 -7.54 -1.97
CA PHE A 38 -8.37 -6.82 -1.68
C PHE A 38 -7.23 -7.78 -1.35
N ASP A 39 -6.17 -7.69 -2.15
CA ASP A 39 -4.90 -8.39 -1.96
C ASP A 39 -3.75 -7.37 -1.81
N PRO A 40 -2.99 -7.38 -0.70
CA PRO A 40 -1.81 -6.54 -0.50
C PRO A 40 -0.70 -6.75 -1.52
N ASP A 41 -0.53 -7.96 -2.07
CA ASP A 41 0.53 -8.20 -3.06
C ASP A 41 0.20 -7.53 -4.39
N ALA A 42 -1.03 -7.73 -4.89
CA ALA A 42 -1.54 -7.03 -6.07
C ALA A 42 -1.59 -5.49 -5.88
N MET A 43 -1.83 -5.01 -4.65
CA MET A 43 -1.68 -3.58 -4.32
C MET A 43 -0.24 -3.10 -4.52
N GLY A 44 0.75 -3.86 -4.02
CA GLY A 44 2.16 -3.54 -4.21
C GLY A 44 2.56 -3.52 -5.70
N ASP A 45 2.08 -4.47 -6.48
CA ASP A 45 2.31 -4.53 -7.93
C ASP A 45 1.74 -3.30 -8.64
N TYR A 46 0.51 -2.90 -8.29
CA TYR A 46 -0.11 -1.68 -8.81
C TYR A 46 0.75 -0.45 -8.50
N MET A 47 1.18 -0.27 -7.25
CA MET A 47 2.00 0.87 -6.85
C MET A 47 3.34 0.91 -7.59
N ARG A 48 3.97 -0.25 -7.82
CA ARG A 48 5.20 -0.34 -8.62
C ARG A 48 4.95 0.09 -10.06
N GLN A 49 3.86 -0.39 -10.68
CA GLN A 49 3.50 -0.01 -12.03
C GLN A 49 3.24 1.50 -12.15
N ALA A 50 2.48 2.07 -11.21
CA ALA A 50 2.16 3.49 -11.17
C ALA A 50 3.42 4.39 -11.04
N LYS A 51 4.48 3.87 -10.41
CA LYS A 51 5.78 4.55 -10.28
C LYS A 51 6.82 4.14 -11.32
N GLY A 52 6.48 3.28 -12.26
CA GLY A 52 7.44 2.79 -13.26
C GLY A 52 8.56 1.92 -12.68
N LEU A 53 8.36 1.33 -11.50
CA LEU A 53 9.36 0.51 -10.79
C LEU A 53 9.29 -0.97 -11.19
N THR A 54 9.12 -1.25 -12.48
CA THR A 54 8.97 -2.62 -13.00
C THR A 54 10.33 -3.33 -13.11
N GLY A 55 10.51 -4.45 -12.42
CA GLY A 55 11.71 -5.31 -12.51
C GLY A 55 12.22 -5.82 -11.16
N ASN A 56 13.25 -6.68 -11.19
CA ASN A 56 13.93 -7.22 -9.99
C ASN A 56 14.97 -6.23 -9.41
N SER A 57 14.72 -4.94 -9.53
CA SER A 57 15.62 -3.91 -9.05
C SER A 57 15.43 -3.77 -7.54
N GLN A 58 16.49 -3.98 -6.74
CA GLN A 58 16.55 -3.57 -5.34
C GLN A 58 16.68 -2.04 -5.23
N ASP A 59 15.73 -1.32 -5.84
CA ASP A 59 15.63 0.13 -5.68
C ASP A 59 15.10 0.42 -4.26
N GLN A 60 15.68 1.40 -3.59
CA GLN A 60 15.20 1.88 -2.29
C GLN A 60 13.71 2.22 -2.35
N LEU A 61 13.24 2.80 -3.46
CA LEU A 61 11.82 3.11 -3.69
C LEU A 61 10.94 1.87 -3.80
N ALA A 62 11.44 0.80 -4.45
CA ALA A 62 10.73 -0.48 -4.50
C ALA A 62 10.65 -1.14 -3.11
N GLY A 63 11.68 -0.95 -2.29
CA GLY A 63 11.68 -1.34 -0.87
C GLY A 63 10.54 -0.70 -0.09
N VAL A 64 10.30 0.60 -0.26
CA VAL A 64 9.19 1.30 0.40
C VAL A 64 7.84 0.70 0.03
N ILE A 65 7.63 0.35 -1.24
CA ILE A 65 6.38 -0.30 -1.69
C ILE A 65 6.23 -1.69 -1.06
N ASN A 66 7.31 -2.45 -0.93
CA ASN A 66 7.28 -3.75 -0.23
C ASN A 66 6.87 -3.59 1.23
N ASP A 67 7.40 -2.56 1.90
CA ASP A 67 7.05 -2.26 3.29
C ASP A 67 5.57 -1.85 3.39
N ARG A 68 5.06 -1.03 2.46
CA ARG A 68 3.63 -0.68 2.40
C ARG A 68 2.73 -1.89 2.17
N ALA A 69 3.12 -2.81 1.29
CA ALA A 69 2.39 -4.07 1.08
C ALA A 69 2.39 -4.95 2.35
N ARG A 70 3.52 -4.99 3.07
CA ARG A 70 3.64 -5.69 4.35
C ARG A 70 2.74 -5.05 5.43
N ASP A 71 2.72 -3.72 5.51
CA ASP A 71 1.87 -2.97 6.43
C ASP A 71 0.38 -3.25 6.14
N ALA A 72 -0.02 -3.20 4.86
CA ALA A 72 -1.39 -3.52 4.45
C ALA A 72 -1.79 -4.97 4.80
N ARG A 73 -0.89 -5.94 4.63
CA ARG A 73 -1.12 -7.33 5.04
C ARG A 73 -1.30 -7.43 6.55
N ALA A 74 -0.49 -6.75 7.35
CA ALA A 74 -0.60 -6.76 8.80
C ALA A 74 -1.96 -6.22 9.26
N VAL A 75 -2.42 -5.10 8.68
CA VAL A 75 -3.73 -4.51 8.98
C VAL A 75 -4.88 -5.45 8.58
N LEU A 76 -4.79 -6.07 7.40
CA LEU A 76 -5.79 -7.03 6.93
C LEU A 76 -5.89 -8.25 7.86
N LEU A 77 -4.75 -8.80 8.29
CA LEU A 77 -4.69 -9.90 9.24
C LEU A 77 -5.28 -9.51 10.59
N PHE A 78 -4.86 -8.37 11.14
CA PHE A 78 -5.40 -7.85 12.40
C PHE A 78 -6.92 -7.70 12.34
N ARG A 79 -7.45 -7.13 11.24
CA ARG A 79 -8.90 -7.02 11.05
C ARG A 79 -9.58 -8.39 11.00
N ARG A 80 -9.01 -9.36 10.26
CA ARG A 80 -9.58 -10.71 10.16
C ARG A 80 -9.63 -11.42 11.51
N PHE A 81 -8.55 -11.34 12.29
CA PHE A 81 -8.49 -11.96 13.61
C PHE A 81 -9.42 -11.30 14.64
N ASN A 82 -9.58 -9.96 14.59
CA ASN A 82 -10.44 -9.25 15.53
C ASN A 82 -11.92 -9.15 15.11
N ALA A 83 -12.23 -9.38 13.82
CA ALA A 83 -13.59 -9.36 13.32
C ALA A 83 -14.37 -10.66 13.59
N GLY A 84 -13.72 -11.72 14.07
CA GLY A 84 -14.38 -12.96 14.47
C GLY A 84 -15.08 -13.71 13.34
N LEU A 85 -14.35 -14.64 12.71
CA LEU A 85 -14.88 -15.97 12.40
C LEU A 85 -14.22 -16.96 13.35
#